data_AF-A0A3N5WP66-F1
#
_entry.id   AF-A0A3N5WP66-F1
#
_cell.length_a   1.000
_cell.length_b   1.000
_cell.length_c   1.000
_cell.angle_alpha   90.00
_cell.angle_beta   90.00
_cell.angle_gamma   90.00
#
_symmetry.space_group_name_H-M   'P 1'
#
loop_
_entity.id
_entity.type
_entity.pdbx_description
1 polymer ?
#
loop_
_entity_poly.entity_id
_entity_poly.type
_entity_poly.pdbx_seq_one_letter_code
_entity_poly.pdbx_strand_id
1 'polypeptide(L)' 'MKIKEIRVVKVDFPQRELTTPARRESWGSQAEVANPMSRYPHVKRHRSLWMPKFDGAYVQVIAENGEWGLSQL' A
#
# COMPACT_ATOMS: atom_id res chain seq x y z
N MET A 1 22.35 -21.07 7.23
CA MET A 1 21.48 -20.46 6.21
C MET A 1 21.82 -18.97 6.13
N LYS A 2 22.22 -18.45 4.96
CA LYS A 2 22.60 -17.03 4.73
C LYS A 2 21.80 -16.43 3.58
N ILE A 3 21.67 -15.10 3.58
CA ILE A 3 21.04 -14.32 2.50
C ILE A 3 22.04 -14.12 1.38
N LYS A 4 21.61 -14.38 0.14
CA LYS A 4 22.38 -14.18 -1.09
C LYS A 4 22.05 -12.83 -1.75
N GLU A 5 20.77 -12.48 -1.83
CA GLU A 5 20.30 -11.29 -2.56
C GLU A 5 19.09 -10.67 -1.87
N ILE A 6 19.02 -9.34 -1.88
CA ILE A 6 17.86 -8.55 -1.49
C ILE A 6 17.55 -7.60 -2.62
N ARG A 7 16.31 -7.62 -3.12
CA ARG A 7 15.88 -6.73 -4.21
C ARG A 7 14.49 -6.18 -4.00
N VAL A 8 14.26 -4.99 -4.52
CA VAL A 8 12.94 -4.37 -4.61
C VAL A 8 12.32 -4.75 -5.96
N VAL A 9 11.09 -5.24 -5.93
CA VAL A 9 10.33 -5.67 -7.12
C VAL A 9 8.93 -5.05 -7.11
N LYS A 10 8.40 -4.80 -8.30
CA LYS A 10 6.97 -4.54 -8.51
C LYS A 10 6.30 -5.88 -8.82
N VAL A 11 5.23 -6.21 -8.12
CA VAL A 11 4.53 -7.48 -8.29
C VAL A 11 3.15 -7.19 -8.87
N ASP A 12 2.85 -7.82 -10.00
CA ASP A 12 1.52 -7.79 -10.61
C ASP A 12 0.74 -9.01 -10.12
N PHE A 13 -0.13 -8.82 -9.12
CA PHE A 13 -0.94 -9.90 -8.58
C PHE A 13 -2.17 -10.11 -9.46
N PRO A 14 -2.59 -11.37 -9.70
CA PRO A 14 -3.83 -11.63 -10.39
C PRO A 14 -5.00 -11.00 -9.62
N GLN A 15 -5.92 -10.39 -10.37
CA GLN A 15 -7.12 -9.80 -9.81
C GLN A 15 -7.93 -10.88 -9.08
N ARG A 16 -8.19 -10.66 -7.79
CA ARG A 16 -9.05 -11.55 -7.00
C ARG A 16 -10.51 -11.19 -7.24
N GLU A 17 -11.29 -12.14 -7.70
CA GLU A 17 -12.74 -12.01 -7.73
C GLU A 17 -13.29 -12.09 -6.30
N LEU A 18 -14.00 -11.06 -5.87
CA LEU A 18 -14.68 -11.06 -4.58
C LEU A 18 -15.95 -11.91 -4.71
N THR A 19 -16.08 -12.92 -3.88
CA THR A 19 -17.26 -13.81 -3.84
C THR A 19 -18.44 -13.21 -3.07
N THR A 20 -18.24 -12.07 -2.42
CA THR A 20 -19.25 -11.40 -1.59
C THR A 20 -19.47 -9.95 -2.05
N PRO A 21 -20.70 -9.42 -1.91
CA PRO A 21 -20.98 -8.03 -2.27
C PRO A 21 -20.15 -7.06 -1.43
N ALA A 22 -19.83 -5.91 -2.02
CA ALA A 22 -19.07 -4.86 -1.33
C ALA A 22 -19.78 -4.44 -0.02
N ARG A 23 -19.01 -4.37 1.06
CA ARG A 23 -19.49 -3.85 2.33
C ARG A 23 -19.76 -2.34 2.21
N ARG A 24 -20.50 -1.77 3.18
CA ARG A 24 -20.60 -0.32 3.35
C ARG A 24 -19.22 0.35 3.22
N GLU A 25 -19.19 1.53 2.61
CA GLU A 25 -17.95 2.30 2.48
C GLU A 25 -17.27 2.51 3.84
N SER A 26 -15.94 2.51 3.83
CA SER A 26 -15.18 2.85 5.03
C SER A 26 -15.52 4.27 5.46
N TRP A 27 -15.58 4.54 6.77
CA TRP A 27 -15.73 5.90 7.32
C TRP A 27 -14.70 6.87 6.70
N GLY A 28 -13.52 6.33 6.38
CA GLY A 28 -12.40 7.07 5.85
C GLY A 28 -12.51 7.48 4.39
N SER A 29 -13.60 7.13 3.70
CA SER A 29 -13.89 7.50 2.31
C SER A 29 -14.32 8.97 2.19
N GLN A 30 -14.99 9.52 3.21
CA GLN A 30 -15.55 10.87 3.17
C GLN A 30 -15.24 11.72 4.40
N ALA A 31 -14.71 11.11 5.48
CA ALA A 31 -14.46 11.84 6.71
C ALA A 31 -13.39 12.93 6.57
N GLU A 32 -13.75 14.15 6.96
CA GLU A 32 -12.79 15.22 7.21
C GLU A 32 -12.15 15.00 8.59
N VAL A 33 -10.85 14.70 8.61
CA VAL A 33 -10.07 14.40 9.83
C VAL A 33 -8.95 15.43 9.99
N ALA A 34 -8.75 15.91 11.21
CA ALA A 34 -7.64 16.79 11.55
C ALA A 34 -6.29 16.12 11.20
N ASN A 35 -5.48 16.82 10.40
CA ASN A 35 -4.19 16.37 9.89
C ASN A 35 -3.25 17.59 9.71
N PRO A 36 -1.95 17.39 9.41
CA PRO A 36 -1.00 18.50 9.25
C PRO A 36 -1.42 19.55 8.20
N MET A 37 -2.22 19.16 7.21
CA MET A 37 -2.70 20.03 6.13
C MET A 37 -4.05 20.70 6.42
N SER A 38 -4.68 20.45 7.57
CA SER A 38 -6.00 21.01 7.90
C SER A 38 -6.05 22.53 7.97
N ARG A 39 -4.90 23.22 8.02
CA ARG A 39 -4.82 24.69 7.95
C ARG A 39 -5.08 25.24 6.54
N TYR A 40 -5.05 24.41 5.51
CA TYR A 40 -5.17 24.84 4.12
C TYR A 40 -6.55 24.45 3.56
N PRO A 41 -7.49 25.40 3.36
CA PRO A 41 -8.87 25.08 2.98
C PRO A 41 -9.02 24.25 1.71
N HIS A 42 -8.14 24.43 0.73
CA HIS A 42 -8.19 23.74 -0.57
C HIS A 42 -7.86 22.23 -0.48
N VAL A 43 -7.25 21.76 0.62
CA VAL A 43 -6.93 20.33 0.84
C VAL A 43 -7.49 19.77 2.16
N LYS A 44 -8.15 20.60 2.96
CA LYS A 44 -8.69 20.23 4.28
C LYS A 44 -9.73 19.11 4.20
N ARG A 45 -10.62 19.18 3.21
CA ARG A 45 -11.82 18.33 3.09
C ARG A 45 -11.52 16.84 3.10
N HIS A 46 -10.44 16.41 2.45
CA HIS A 46 -10.09 15.00 2.38
C HIS A 46 -8.58 14.79 2.23
N ARG A 47 -8.02 13.81 2.95
CA ARG A 47 -6.57 13.52 2.95
C ARG A 47 -6.00 13.15 1.58
N SER A 48 -6.81 12.57 0.70
CA SER A 48 -6.37 12.23 -0.66
C SER A 48 -6.06 13.46 -1.53
N LEU A 49 -6.46 14.67 -1.11
CA LEU A 49 -6.18 15.90 -1.84
C LEU A 49 -4.71 16.34 -1.69
N TRP A 50 -3.99 15.84 -0.70
CA TRP A 50 -2.60 16.23 -0.44
C TRP A 50 -1.65 15.04 -0.26
N MET A 51 -2.15 13.83 0.00
CA MET A 51 -1.30 12.67 0.13
C MET A 51 -0.64 12.31 -1.22
N PRO A 52 0.66 11.98 -1.22
CA PRO A 52 1.33 11.47 -2.41
C PRO A 52 0.73 10.12 -2.82
N LYS A 53 0.68 9.89 -4.13
CA LYS A 53 0.28 8.59 -4.70
C LYS A 53 1.54 7.74 -4.89
N PHE A 54 1.91 6.98 -3.86
CA PHE A 54 2.98 5.99 -3.98
C PHE A 54 2.40 4.68 -4.49
N ASP A 55 3.08 4.09 -5.46
CA ASP A 55 2.87 2.68 -5.81
C ASP A 55 3.38 1.79 -4.66
N GLY A 56 2.79 0.60 -4.53
CA GLY A 56 3.32 -0.44 -3.65
C GLY A 56 4.65 -1.00 -4.18
N ALA A 57 5.57 -1.29 -3.28
CA ALA A 57 6.81 -2.01 -3.59
C ALA A 57 6.87 -3.29 -2.75
N TYR A 58 7.55 -4.31 -3.27
CA TYR A 58 7.82 -5.54 -2.53
C TYR A 58 9.32 -5.75 -2.39
N VAL A 59 9.73 -6.31 -1.26
CA VAL A 59 11.10 -6.73 -1.03
C VAL A 59 11.14 -8.25 -1.13
N GLN A 60 11.96 -8.74 -2.06
CA GLN A 60 12.27 -10.16 -2.20
C GLN A 60 13.64 -10.44 -1.60
N VAL A 61 13.71 -11.42 -0.70
CA VAL A 61 14.95 -11.89 -0.07
C VAL A 61 15.21 -13.32 -0.51
N ILE A 62 16.38 -13.58 -1.08
CA ILE A 62 16.76 -14.89 -1.63
C ILE A 62 17.94 -15.44 -0.81
N ALA A 63 17.81 -16.67 -0.30
CA ALA A 63 18.86 -17.38 0.42
C ALA A 63 19.81 -18.14 -0.54
N GLU A 64 20.99 -18.54 -0.05
CA GLU A 64 21.98 -19.26 -0.87
C GLU A 64 21.49 -20.61 -1.42
N ASN A 65 20.56 -21.27 -0.72
CA ASN A 65 19.91 -22.51 -1.15
C ASN A 65 18.78 -22.29 -2.18
N GLY A 66 18.51 -21.03 -2.57
CA GLY A 66 17.48 -20.68 -3.54
C GLY A 66 16.08 -20.46 -2.96
N GLU A 67 15.86 -20.75 -1.67
CA GLU A 67 14.62 -20.38 -0.99
C GLU A 67 14.49 -18.86 -0.93
N TRP A 68 13.25 -18.37 -1.01
CA TRP A 68 13.00 -16.93 -0.99
C TRP A 68 11.73 -16.55 -0.25
N GLY A 69 11.71 -15.34 0.27
CA GLY A 69 10.56 -14.70 0.91
C GLY A 69 10.23 -13.36 0.24
N LEU A 70 8.99 -12.91 0.41
CA LEU A 70 8.47 -11.67 -0.17
C LEU A 70 7.57 -10.94 0.83
N SER A 71 7.78 -9.64 0.98
CA SER A 71 6.92 -8.77 1.80
C SER A 71 6.65 -7.45 1.11
N GLN A 72 5.50 -6.85 1.40
CA GLN A 72 5.16 -5.50 0.97
C GLN A 72 5.92 -4.45 1.83
N LEU A 73 6.32 -3.35 1.20
CA LEU A 73 6.85 -2.14 1.83
C LEU A 73 5.72 -1.13 2.13
#